data_AF-A0A966NW58-F1
#
_entry.id   AF-A0A966NW58-F1
#
_cell.length_a   1.000
_cell.length_b   1.000
_cell.length_c   1.000
_cell.angle_alpha   90.00
_cell.angle_beta   90.00
_cell.angle_gamma   90.00
#
_symmetry.space_group_name_H-M   'P 1'
#
loop_
_entity.id
_entity.type
_entity.pdbx_description
1 polymer ?
#
loop_
_entity_poly.entity_id
_entity_poly.type
_entity_poly.pdbx_seq_one_letter_code
_entity_poly.pdbx_strand_id
1 'polypeptide(L)'
;MLQFLESRGIRWIPVSEREMLTQGANILTIRPNVVVLAAGNPEVEGALREAGVEVHVFNGANVAVKGDGGPTCLTAPLTRITL
;
A
#
# COMPACT_ATOMS: atom_id res chain seq x y z
N MET A 1 9.67 -11.42 -15.21
CA MET A 1 8.54 -10.70 -14.56
C MET A 1 8.83 -9.21 -14.44
N LEU A 2 9.91 -8.78 -13.78
CA LEU A 2 10.17 -7.34 -13.59
C LEU A 2 10.38 -6.59 -14.93
N GLN A 3 11.17 -7.14 -15.84
CA GLN A 3 11.37 -6.61 -17.20
C GLN A 3 10.05 -6.48 -18.00
N PHE A 4 9.05 -7.34 -17.72
CA PHE A 4 7.74 -7.25 -18.37
C PHE A 4 6.91 -6.09 -17.81
N LEU A 5 6.97 -5.82 -16.51
CA LEU A 5 6.29 -4.67 -15.92
C LEU A 5 6.96 -3.36 -16.34
N GLU A 6 8.30 -3.36 -16.45
CA GLU A 6 9.08 -2.24 -16.97
C GLU A 6 8.71 -1.92 -18.43
N SER A 7 8.58 -2.93 -19.30
CA SER A 7 8.17 -2.71 -20.71
C SER A 7 6.74 -2.16 -20.87
N ARG A 8 5.93 -2.19 -19.79
CA ARG A 8 4.60 -1.59 -19.73
C ARG A 8 4.59 -0.17 -19.13
N GLY A 9 5.77 0.38 -18.78
CA GLY A 9 5.89 1.71 -18.18
C GLY A 9 5.29 1.81 -16.78
N ILE A 10 5.19 0.69 -16.06
CA ILE A 10 4.67 0.67 -14.69
C ILE A 10 5.75 1.29 -13.78
N ARG A 11 5.39 2.33 -13.04
CA ARG A 11 6.27 2.95 -12.03
C ARG A 11 6.35 2.06 -10.79
N TRP A 12 7.52 2.08 -10.15
CA TRP A 12 7.84 1.28 -8.98
C TRP A 12 8.08 2.20 -7.79
N ILE A 13 7.58 1.78 -6.63
CA ILE A 13 7.92 2.37 -5.34
C ILE A 13 8.60 1.26 -4.53
N PRO A 14 9.92 1.34 -4.31
CA PRO A 14 10.60 0.36 -3.46
C PRO A 14 10.16 0.54 -2.01
N VAL A 15 10.08 -0.57 -1.29
CA VAL A 15 9.81 -0.58 0.15
C VAL A 15 11.10 -0.98 0.85
N SER A 16 11.56 -0.17 1.81
CA SER A 16 12.76 -0.51 2.58
C SER A 16 12.52 -1.71 3.49
N GLU A 17 13.59 -2.40 3.90
CA GLU A 17 13.48 -3.55 4.81
C GLU A 17 12.76 -3.18 6.12
N ARG A 18 12.96 -1.95 6.61
CA ARG A 18 12.28 -1.41 7.79
C ARG A 18 10.76 -1.30 7.58
N GLU A 19 10.33 -0.79 6.42
CA GLU A 19 8.92 -0.63 6.11
C GLU A 19 8.25 -1.95 5.68
N MET A 20 9.02 -2.91 5.18
CA MET A 20 8.54 -4.29 5.01
C MET A 20 8.05 -4.87 6.35
N LEU A 21 8.81 -4.69 7.44
CA LEU A 21 8.43 -5.16 8.78
C LEU A 21 7.20 -4.45 9.37
N THR A 22 6.86 -3.26 8.85
CA THR A 22 5.68 -2.48 9.27
C THR A 22 4.58 -2.48 8.23
N GLN A 23 4.59 -3.48 7.32
CA GLN A 23 3.55 -3.74 6.33
C GLN A 23 3.41 -2.66 5.24
N GLY A 24 4.48 -1.93 4.91
CA GLY A 24 4.47 -0.84 3.93
C GLY A 24 4.09 -1.25 2.51
N ALA A 25 4.31 -2.51 2.13
CA ALA A 25 3.87 -3.04 0.83
C ALA A 25 2.40 -3.50 0.83
N ASN A 26 1.77 -3.68 1.99
CA ASN A 26 0.45 -4.26 2.13
C ASN A 26 -0.62 -3.16 2.11
N ILE A 27 -0.81 -2.58 0.94
CA ILE A 27 -1.65 -1.40 0.75
C ILE A 27 -3.00 -1.81 0.16
N LEU A 28 -4.10 -1.28 0.70
CA LEU A 28 -5.43 -1.51 0.16
C LEU A 28 -5.85 -0.35 -0.75
N THR A 29 -5.94 -0.59 -2.05
CA THR A 29 -6.53 0.36 -2.99
C THR A 29 -8.06 0.31 -2.91
N ILE A 30 -8.70 1.44 -2.59
CA ILE A 30 -10.17 1.54 -2.45
C ILE A 30 -10.83 2.14 -3.69
N ARG A 31 -10.13 2.99 -4.44
CA ARG A 31 -10.46 3.46 -5.79
C ARG A 31 -9.17 3.86 -6.52
N PRO A 32 -9.17 4.12 -7.84
CA PRO A 32 -7.97 4.59 -8.54
C PRO A 32 -7.31 5.76 -7.80
N ASN A 33 -6.01 5.65 -7.56
CA ASN A 33 -5.16 6.62 -6.85
C ASN A 33 -5.60 6.95 -5.42
N VAL A 34 -6.39 6.10 -4.75
CA VAL A 34 -6.71 6.27 -3.32
C VAL A 34 -6.54 4.97 -2.57
N VAL A 35 -5.76 5.04 -1.51
CA VAL A 35 -5.28 3.87 -0.79
C VAL A 35 -5.40 4.03 0.72
N VAL A 36 -5.43 2.89 1.40
CA VAL A 36 -5.30 2.77 2.85
C VAL A 36 -3.95 2.12 3.16
N LEU A 37 -3.17 2.77 4.02
CA LEU A 37 -1.83 2.37 4.44
C LEU A 37 -1.76 2.26 5.97
N ALA A 38 -1.04 1.26 6.48
CA ALA A 38 -0.76 1.16 7.91
C ALA A 38 0.22 2.27 8.34
N ALA A 39 -0.05 2.92 9.48
CA ALA A 39 0.87 3.90 10.06
C ALA A 39 2.26 3.30 10.30
N GLY A 40 3.32 4.11 10.17
CA GLY A 40 4.71 3.69 10.39
C GLY A 40 5.53 3.50 9.11
N ASN A 41 4.96 3.81 7.93
CA ASN A 41 5.61 3.67 6.63
C ASN A 41 5.80 5.03 5.90
N PRO A 42 6.56 5.99 6.48
CA PRO A 42 6.70 7.34 5.93
C PRO A 42 7.38 7.42 4.55
N GLU A 43 8.30 6.52 4.21
CA GLU A 43 9.00 6.51 2.91
C GLU A 43 8.01 6.13 1.79
N VAL A 44 7.29 5.03 1.97
CA VAL A 44 6.24 4.61 1.03
C VAL A 44 5.09 5.61 0.98
N GLU A 45 4.64 6.13 2.13
CA GLU A 45 3.62 7.18 2.19
C GLU A 45 4.03 8.40 1.36
N GLY A 46 5.26 8.90 1.56
CA GLY A 46 5.81 10.03 0.83
C GLY A 46 5.83 9.77 -0.68
N ALA A 47 6.39 8.64 -1.10
CA ALA A 47 6.49 8.27 -2.52
C ALA A 47 5.12 8.14 -3.20
N LEU A 48 4.10 7.63 -2.50
CA LEU A 48 2.73 7.56 -2.99
C LEU A 48 2.12 8.96 -3.16
N ARG A 49 2.25 9.82 -2.14
CA ARG A 49 1.75 11.19 -2.19
C ARG A 49 2.41 12.00 -3.30
N GLU A 50 3.72 11.86 -3.48
CA GLU A 50 4.48 12.46 -4.60
C GLU A 50 4.02 11.95 -5.97
N ALA A 51 3.54 10.70 -6.05
CA ALA A 51 2.94 10.14 -7.25
C ALA A 51 1.48 10.57 -7.47
N GLY A 52 0.93 11.45 -6.63
CA GLY A 52 -0.44 11.94 -6.74
C GLY A 52 -1.49 10.98 -6.17
N VAL A 53 -1.09 10.02 -5.33
CA VAL A 53 -2.00 9.09 -4.66
C VAL A 53 -2.48 9.70 -3.34
N GLU A 54 -3.80 9.68 -3.13
CA GLU A 54 -4.42 10.01 -1.85
C GLU A 54 -4.21 8.84 -0.88
N VAL A 55 -3.53 9.11 0.24
CA VAL A 55 -3.22 8.09 1.25
C VAL A 55 -3.99 8.35 2.53
N HIS A 56 -4.87 7.41 2.90
CA HIS A 56 -5.48 7.34 4.22
C HIS A 56 -4.65 6.44 5.12
N VAL A 57 -4.19 7.00 6.25
CA VAL A 57 -3.39 6.25 7.23
C VAL A 57 -4.29 5.78 8.36
N PHE A 58 -4.17 4.51 8.75
CA PHE A 58 -4.83 3.98 9.94
C PHE A 58 -3.82 3.45 10.96
N ASN A 59 -4.17 3.54 12.25
CA ASN A 59 -3.35 2.98 13.31
C ASN A 59 -3.52 1.45 13.39
N GLY A 60 -2.61 0.74 12.71
CA GLY A 60 -2.59 -0.72 12.64
C GLY A 60 -1.70 -1.41 13.67
N ALA A 61 -1.17 -0.72 14.69
CA ALA A 61 -0.11 -1.28 15.54
C ALA A 61 -0.49 -2.63 16.20
N ASN A 62 -1.74 -2.79 16.65
CA ASN A 62 -2.18 -4.00 17.34
C ASN A 62 -2.87 -5.04 16.44
N VAL A 63 -3.37 -4.62 15.28
CA VAL A 63 -4.17 -5.50 14.38
C VAL A 63 -3.42 -5.88 13.11
N ALA A 64 -2.53 -5.01 12.64
CA ALA A 64 -1.80 -5.21 11.40
C ALA A 64 -0.35 -5.60 11.65
N VAL A 65 0.44 -4.73 12.29
CA VAL A 65 1.89 -4.97 12.47
C VAL A 65 2.14 -6.18 13.36
N LYS A 66 1.47 -6.28 14.52
CA LYS A 66 1.58 -7.46 15.39
C LYS A 66 0.98 -8.73 14.79
N GLY A 67 -0.01 -8.59 13.92
CA GLY A 67 -0.67 -9.71 13.23
C GLY A 67 0.03 -10.13 11.93
N ASP A 68 1.14 -9.48 11.58
CA ASP A 68 1.89 -9.65 10.33
C ASP A 68 1.00 -9.56 9.06
N GLY A 69 0.09 -8.58 9.04
CA GLY A 69 -0.78 -8.36 7.88
C GLY A 69 -1.31 -6.94 7.78
N GLY A 70 -1.13 -6.29 6.64
CA GLY A 70 -1.65 -4.94 6.41
C GLY A 70 -3.14 -4.88 6.04
N PRO A 71 -3.65 -3.69 5.66
CA PRO A 71 -5.05 -3.47 5.34
C PRO A 71 -5.62 -4.38 4.23
N THR A 72 -4.81 -4.87 3.29
CA THR A 72 -5.29 -5.85 2.30
C THR A 72 -5.56 -7.20 2.92
N CYS A 73 -4.74 -7.65 3.88
CA CYS A 73 -4.98 -8.91 4.61
C CYS A 73 -6.20 -8.84 5.54
N LEU A 74 -6.52 -7.65 6.06
CA LEU A 74 -7.65 -7.43 6.96
C LEU A 74 -8.99 -7.32 6.23
N THR A 75 -8.99 -7.35 4.90
CA THR A 75 -10.19 -7.12 4.09
C THR A 75 -10.40 -8.20 3.03
N ALA A 76 -11.65 -8.40 2.65
CA ALA A 76 -12.05 -9.31 1.57
C ALA A 76 -13.02 -8.56 0.64
N PRO A 77 -12.53 -7.89 -0.41
CA PRO A 77 -13.39 -7.08 -1.29
C PRO A 77 -14.47 -7.94 -1.94
N LEU A 78 -15.75 -7.62 -1.68
CA LEU A 78 -16.89 -8.34 -2.26
C LEU A 78 -17.23 -7.83 -3.66
N THR A 79 -17.03 -6.53 -3.90
CA THR A 79 -17.30 -5.88 -5.17
C THR A 79 -16.40 -4.66 -5.34
N ARG A 80 -16.11 -4.32 -6.61
CA ARG A 80 -15.45 -3.07 -7.01
C ARG A 80 -16.26 -2.50 -8.16
N ILE A 81 -16.74 -1.27 -8.00
CA ILE A 81 -17.49 -0.57 -9.04
C ILE A 81 -16.58 0.37 -9.81
N THR A 82 -16.83 0.50 -11.11
CA THR A 82 -16.23 1.55 -11.94
C THR A 82 -17.16 2.76 -11.86
N LEU A 83 -16.63 3.93 -11.49
CA LEU A 83 -17.32 5.21 -11.65
C LEU A 83 -17.08 5.75 -13.05
#